data_AF-R6EHI4-F1
#
_entry.id   AF-R6EHI4-F1
#
_cell.length_a   1.000
_cell.length_b   1.000
_cell.length_c   1.000
_cell.angle_alpha   90.00
_cell.angle_beta   90.00
_cell.angle_gamma   90.00
#
_symmetry.space_group_name_H-M   'P 1'
#
loop_
_entity.id
_entity.type
_entity.pdbx_description
1 polymer ?
#
loop_
_entity_poly.entity_id
_entity_poly.type
_entity_poly.pdbx_seq_one_letter_code
_entity_poly.pdbx_strand_id
1 'polypeptide(L)'
;MWVEDEHGLTQGAIVDGIDWGLEDNPLGMVLSNACDLEHGKSSFLIVAAIIPAKDTITSTKEYLAKVPKETASLTKKQKDALKELLGKYIHNKDICRYYFFDTEPVFDLGLALVDFQRITSVEWETAGKLEVIAQLRHPFVEQMMMRFVAYTSRIPSDRVSEETETSYLEELSSGMLP
;
A
#
# COMPACT_ATOMS: atom_id res chain seq x y z
N MET A 1 1.00 -15.20 -9.53
CA MET A 1 2.15 -15.14 -8.61
C MET A 1 2.60 -13.69 -8.57
N TRP A 2 2.67 -13.10 -7.38
CA TRP A 2 2.87 -11.66 -7.20
C TRP A 2 4.35 -11.29 -7.04
N VAL A 3 5.12 -12.17 -6.42
CA VAL A 3 6.55 -12.02 -6.16
C VAL A 3 7.36 -13.04 -6.94
N GLU A 4 8.60 -12.73 -7.24
CA GLU A 4 9.58 -13.64 -7.85
C GLU A 4 10.94 -13.52 -7.17
N ASP A 5 11.77 -14.56 -7.35
CA ASP A 5 13.16 -14.55 -6.91
C ASP A 5 13.96 -13.62 -7.82
N GLU A 6 14.41 -12.49 -7.29
CA GLU A 6 15.30 -11.57 -8.00
C GLU A 6 16.29 -10.93 -7.01
N HIS A 7 17.49 -10.62 -7.50
CA HIS A 7 18.66 -10.29 -6.68
C HIS A 7 19.11 -8.83 -6.79
N GLY A 8 18.21 -7.92 -7.16
CA GLY A 8 18.50 -6.51 -7.35
C GLY A 8 17.80 -5.62 -6.33
N LEU A 9 18.51 -4.62 -5.80
CA LEU A 9 17.88 -3.55 -5.01
C LEU A 9 17.23 -2.54 -5.96
N THR A 10 15.98 -2.80 -6.33
CA THR A 10 15.19 -1.95 -7.24
C THR A 10 13.84 -1.58 -6.63
N GLN A 11 13.04 -0.80 -7.37
CA GLN A 11 11.68 -0.49 -6.94
C GLN A 11 10.83 -1.77 -6.85
N GLY A 12 10.13 -1.97 -5.74
CA GLY A 12 9.37 -3.19 -5.49
C GLY A 12 10.21 -4.35 -4.95
N ALA A 13 11.50 -4.14 -4.68
CA ALA A 13 12.33 -5.12 -3.99
C ALA A 13 11.85 -5.28 -2.54
N ILE A 14 11.84 -6.52 -2.08
CA ILE A 14 11.52 -6.93 -0.72
C ILE A 14 12.84 -7.18 0.00
N VAL A 15 13.08 -6.44 1.08
CA VAL A 15 14.36 -6.39 1.77
C VAL A 15 14.24 -6.70 3.26
N ASP A 16 15.27 -7.30 3.82
CA ASP A 16 15.45 -7.49 5.24
C ASP A 16 16.64 -6.67 5.77
N GLY A 17 16.72 -6.51 7.09
CA GLY A 17 17.77 -5.77 7.79
C GLY A 17 17.47 -4.28 7.98
N ILE A 18 16.22 -3.86 7.78
CA ILE A 18 15.77 -2.49 8.07
C ILE A 18 15.59 -2.32 9.59
N ASP A 19 16.25 -1.32 10.18
CA ASP A 19 16.00 -0.95 11.57
C ASP A 19 14.75 -0.06 11.67
N TRP A 20 13.67 -0.64 12.19
CA TRP A 20 12.43 0.09 12.45
C TRP A 20 12.29 0.52 13.91
N GLY A 21 13.31 0.30 14.75
CA GLY A 21 13.23 0.55 16.19
C GLY A 21 12.26 -0.38 16.93
N LEU A 22 12.01 -1.58 16.40
CA LEU A 22 11.20 -2.61 17.06
C LEU A 22 12.06 -3.81 17.49
N GLU A 23 11.54 -4.60 18.44
CA GLU A 23 12.17 -5.88 18.83
C GLU A 23 12.19 -6.87 17.65
N ASP A 24 11.08 -6.97 16.91
CA ASP A 24 10.97 -7.73 15.67
C ASP A 24 10.74 -6.78 14.49
N ASN A 25 11.78 -6.58 13.69
CA ASN A 25 11.76 -5.69 12.54
C ASN A 25 11.05 -6.34 11.34
N PRO A 26 9.99 -5.72 10.77
CA PRO A 26 9.35 -6.25 9.58
C PRO A 26 10.24 -6.12 8.34
N LEU A 27 9.94 -6.93 7.33
CA LEU A 27 10.50 -6.75 5.99
C LEU A 27 10.11 -5.38 5.42
N GLY A 28 10.97 -4.85 4.55
CA GLY A 28 10.74 -3.61 3.82
C GLY A 28 10.37 -3.86 2.37
N MET A 29 9.48 -3.04 1.83
CA MET A 29 9.20 -2.91 0.41
C MET A 29 9.83 -1.60 -0.09
N VAL A 30 10.70 -1.69 -1.10
CA VAL A 30 11.35 -0.51 -1.68
C VAL A 30 10.37 0.30 -2.54
N LEU A 31 10.23 1.58 -2.20
CA LEU A 31 9.37 2.54 -2.92
C LEU A 31 10.16 3.51 -3.81
N SER A 32 11.46 3.68 -3.57
CA SER A 32 12.32 4.56 -4.40
C SER A 32 12.25 4.17 -5.87
N ASN A 33 12.17 5.17 -6.75
CA ASN A 33 12.14 4.95 -8.20
C ASN A 33 13.48 4.44 -8.72
N ALA A 34 13.45 3.59 -9.75
CA ALA A 34 14.65 3.06 -10.41
C ALA A 34 15.62 4.16 -10.88
N CYS A 35 15.11 5.30 -11.37
CA CYS A 35 15.95 6.41 -11.83
C CYS A 35 16.75 7.10 -10.71
N ASP A 36 16.27 7.05 -9.46
CA ASP A 36 17.01 7.57 -8.30
C ASP A 36 18.13 6.61 -7.88
N LEU A 37 17.95 5.31 -8.15
CA LEU A 37 18.88 4.22 -7.83
C LEU A 37 20.01 4.09 -8.85
N GLU A 38 19.72 4.22 -10.15
CA GLU A 38 20.68 4.00 -11.25
C GLU A 38 21.76 5.09 -11.40
N HIS A 39 21.58 6.25 -10.78
CA HIS A 39 22.51 7.39 -10.92
C HIS A 39 23.34 7.70 -9.67
N GLY A 40 23.20 6.93 -8.58
CA GLY A 40 23.90 7.21 -7.32
C GLY A 40 23.58 8.59 -6.74
N LYS A 41 22.45 9.19 -7.15
CA LYS A 41 22.01 10.53 -6.75
C LYS A 41 21.11 10.51 -5.52
N SER A 42 20.56 9.36 -5.16
CA SER A 42 19.74 9.25 -3.96
C SER A 42 20.62 9.06 -2.73
N SER A 43 20.54 9.99 -1.78
CA SER A 43 21.18 9.83 -0.47
C SER A 43 20.48 8.78 0.40
N PHE A 44 19.26 8.38 0.04
CA PHE A 44 18.43 7.47 0.83
C PHE A 44 17.52 6.59 -0.04
N LEU A 45 17.20 5.41 0.49
CA LEU A 45 16.21 4.46 0.00
C LEU A 45 14.91 4.67 0.80
N ILE A 46 13.79 4.92 0.12
CA ILE A 46 12.48 4.99 0.76
C ILE A 46 11.91 3.57 0.79
N VAL A 47 11.56 3.10 1.99
CA VAL A 47 11.00 1.77 2.21
C VAL A 47 9.73 1.84 3.05
N ALA A 48 8.75 0.98 2.76
CA ALA A 48 7.54 0.80 3.56
C ALA A 48 7.54 -0.58 4.23
N ALA A 49 6.96 -0.68 5.42
CA ALA A 49 6.91 -1.94 6.15
C ALA A 49 5.95 -2.94 5.47
N ILE A 50 6.35 -4.21 5.44
CA ILE A 50 5.51 -5.33 5.04
C ILE A 50 4.97 -5.98 6.31
N ILE A 51 3.65 -6.06 6.42
CA ILE A 51 2.96 -6.56 7.62
C ILE A 51 1.94 -7.65 7.27
N PRO A 52 1.67 -8.60 8.20
CA PRO A 52 0.67 -9.64 7.99
C PRO A 52 -0.72 -9.03 7.74
N ALA A 53 -1.38 -9.42 6.64
CA ALA A 53 -2.66 -8.84 6.27
C ALA A 53 -3.76 -9.19 7.27
N LYS A 54 -3.78 -10.43 7.77
CA LYS A 54 -4.82 -10.90 8.69
C LYS A 54 -4.84 -10.09 9.99
N ASP A 55 -3.70 -9.97 10.64
CA ASP A 55 -3.60 -9.31 11.95
C ASP A 55 -3.89 -7.81 11.80
N THR A 56 -3.37 -7.20 10.73
CA THR A 56 -3.63 -5.80 10.41
C THR A 56 -5.11 -5.55 10.16
N ILE A 57 -5.76 -6.30 9.26
CA ILE A 57 -7.16 -6.08 8.89
C ILE A 57 -8.08 -6.32 10.08
N THR A 58 -7.83 -7.38 10.87
CA THR A 58 -8.69 -7.73 12.03
C THR A 58 -8.60 -6.70 13.15
N SER A 59 -7.51 -5.92 13.22
CA SER A 59 -7.35 -4.82 14.18
C SER A 59 -8.11 -3.54 13.79
N THR A 60 -8.56 -3.41 12.53
CA THR A 60 -9.19 -2.18 12.04
C THR A 60 -10.59 -1.96 12.59
N LYS A 61 -10.98 -0.68 12.73
CA LYS A 61 -12.34 -0.31 13.17
C LYS A 61 -13.41 -0.82 12.19
N GLU A 62 -13.11 -0.81 10.90
CA GLU A 62 -13.98 -1.28 9.83
C GLU A 62 -14.28 -2.78 9.95
N TYR A 63 -13.28 -3.59 10.31
CA TYR A 63 -13.46 -5.00 10.59
C TYR A 63 -14.25 -5.23 11.87
N LEU A 64 -13.86 -4.59 12.97
CA LEU A 64 -14.52 -4.72 14.28
C LEU A 64 -15.99 -4.27 14.25
N ALA A 65 -16.35 -3.33 13.38
CA ALA A 65 -17.74 -2.92 13.17
C ALA A 65 -18.58 -3.99 12.46
N LYS A 66 -17.96 -4.91 11.71
CA LYS A 66 -18.64 -5.96 10.94
C LYS A 66 -18.64 -7.32 11.64
N VAL A 67 -17.64 -7.58 12.48
CA VAL A 67 -17.45 -8.84 13.20
C VAL A 67 -17.65 -8.59 14.70
N PRO A 68 -18.78 -9.05 15.28
CA PRO A 68 -19.02 -8.95 16.72
C PRO A 68 -17.94 -9.67 17.51
N LYS A 69 -17.58 -9.14 18.70
CA LYS A 69 -16.60 -9.77 19.60
C LYS A 69 -17.07 -11.09 20.21
N GLU A 70 -18.38 -11.34 20.21
CA GLU A 70 -18.96 -12.54 20.81
C GLU A 70 -19.09 -13.66 19.77
N THR A 71 -18.80 -14.89 20.22
CA THR A 71 -18.68 -16.18 19.51
C THR A 71 -19.92 -16.65 18.73
N ALA A 72 -20.90 -15.78 18.47
CA ALA A 72 -22.02 -16.11 17.62
C ALA A 72 -21.56 -16.23 16.16
N SER A 73 -21.99 -17.30 15.49
CA SER A 73 -21.77 -17.46 14.06
C SER A 73 -22.32 -16.26 13.30
N LEU A 74 -21.52 -15.67 12.41
CA LEU A 74 -21.93 -14.53 11.61
C LEU A 74 -23.20 -14.86 10.80
N THR A 75 -24.16 -13.93 10.80
CA THR A 75 -25.33 -14.00 9.92
C THR A 75 -24.89 -13.94 8.45
N LYS A 76 -25.75 -14.41 7.53
CA LYS A 76 -25.47 -14.33 6.07
C LYS A 76 -25.10 -12.90 5.64
N LYS A 77 -25.89 -11.91 6.09
CA LYS A 77 -25.65 -10.49 5.79
C LYS A 77 -24.29 -9.99 6.30
N GLN A 78 -23.88 -10.40 7.50
CA GLN A 78 -22.56 -10.04 8.04
C GLN A 78 -21.42 -10.72 7.28
N LYS A 79 -21.58 -11.99 6.89
CA LYS A 79 -20.61 -12.71 6.04
C LYS A 79 -20.44 -12.01 4.70
N ASP A 80 -21.53 -11.60 4.07
CA ASP A 80 -21.49 -10.89 2.78
C ASP A 80 -20.81 -9.52 2.93
N ALA A 81 -21.14 -8.75 3.97
CA ALA A 81 -20.49 -7.46 4.26
C ALA A 81 -19.00 -7.59 4.62
N LEU A 82 -18.60 -8.68 5.30
CA LEU A 82 -17.21 -8.98 5.58
C LEU A 82 -16.46 -9.34 4.29
N LYS A 83 -17.04 -10.19 3.43
CA LYS A 83 -16.46 -10.51 2.12
C LYS A 83 -16.25 -9.25 1.26
N GLU A 84 -17.22 -8.34 1.27
CA GLU A 84 -17.08 -7.06 0.57
C GLU A 84 -15.89 -6.24 1.11
N LEU A 85 -15.77 -6.12 2.45
CA LEU A 85 -14.63 -5.43 3.07
C LEU A 85 -13.29 -6.06 2.67
N LEU A 86 -13.16 -7.39 2.82
CA LEU A 86 -11.95 -8.12 2.45
C LEU A 86 -11.64 -7.95 0.96
N GLY A 87 -12.65 -7.96 0.11
CA GLY A 87 -12.52 -7.68 -1.32
C GLY A 87 -11.94 -6.29 -1.60
N LYS A 88 -12.23 -5.27 -0.77
CA LYS A 88 -11.64 -3.93 -0.94
C LYS A 88 -10.12 -3.93 -0.72
N TYR A 89 -9.62 -4.72 0.24
CA TYR A 89 -8.19 -4.94 0.44
C TYR A 89 -7.60 -5.75 -0.70
N ILE A 90 -8.15 -6.94 -1.00
CA ILE A 90 -7.61 -7.86 -2.01
C ILE A 90 -7.54 -7.22 -3.39
N HIS A 91 -8.54 -6.44 -3.77
CA HIS A 91 -8.58 -5.76 -5.06
C HIS A 91 -7.88 -4.40 -5.04
N ASN A 92 -7.28 -4.00 -3.91
CA ASN A 92 -6.60 -2.73 -3.73
C ASN A 92 -7.45 -1.52 -4.18
N LYS A 93 -8.78 -1.53 -4.02
CA LYS A 93 -9.67 -0.55 -4.70
C LYS A 93 -9.72 0.82 -4.03
N ASP A 94 -10.21 0.84 -2.79
CA ASP A 94 -10.60 2.09 -2.12
C ASP A 94 -9.73 2.39 -0.89
N ILE A 95 -9.04 1.37 -0.38
CA ILE A 95 -8.23 1.46 0.84
C ILE A 95 -6.80 1.79 0.43
N CYS A 96 -6.55 3.06 0.10
CA CYS A 96 -5.24 3.49 -0.40
C CYS A 96 -4.11 3.42 0.64
N ARG A 97 -4.40 3.18 1.93
CA ARG A 97 -3.36 3.12 2.97
C ARG A 97 -2.44 1.91 2.86
N TYR A 98 -2.92 0.86 2.18
CA TYR A 98 -2.24 -0.42 2.08
C TYR A 98 -2.18 -0.88 0.63
N TYR A 99 -1.19 -1.72 0.33
CA TYR A 99 -1.18 -2.53 -0.88
C TYR A 99 -1.11 -4.01 -0.53
N PHE A 100 -2.15 -4.75 -0.86
CA PHE A 100 -2.27 -6.18 -0.64
C PHE A 100 -1.55 -6.97 -1.71
N PHE A 101 -0.82 -8.01 -1.30
CA PHE A 101 -0.18 -8.99 -2.17
C PHE A 101 -0.01 -10.33 -1.46
N ASP A 102 0.31 -11.36 -2.25
CA ASP A 102 0.56 -12.73 -1.78
C ASP A 102 2.06 -13.03 -1.88
N THR A 103 2.69 -13.43 -0.77
CA THR A 103 4.14 -13.69 -0.71
C THR A 103 4.50 -15.10 -1.17
N GLU A 104 3.51 -16.00 -1.27
CA GLU A 104 3.76 -17.38 -1.68
C GLU A 104 3.97 -17.48 -3.20
N PRO A 105 4.83 -18.43 -3.64
CA PRO A 105 5.57 -19.43 -2.85
C PRO A 105 6.97 -18.95 -2.43
N VAL A 106 7.32 -17.68 -2.63
CA VAL A 106 8.71 -17.20 -2.52
C VAL A 106 9.17 -17.15 -1.06
N PHE A 107 8.34 -16.66 -0.15
CA PHE A 107 8.66 -16.66 1.29
C PHE A 107 7.42 -16.83 2.17
N ASP A 108 7.63 -17.43 3.35
CA ASP A 108 6.58 -17.91 4.26
C ASP A 108 6.07 -16.81 5.20
N LEU A 109 5.41 -15.79 4.62
CA LEU A 109 4.65 -14.77 5.36
C LEU A 109 3.14 -14.86 5.06
N GLY A 110 2.77 -15.48 3.93
CA GLY A 110 1.39 -15.62 3.46
C GLY A 110 0.84 -14.32 2.86
N LEU A 111 -0.40 -13.97 3.21
CA LEU A 111 -1.03 -12.75 2.71
C LEU A 111 -0.50 -11.53 3.47
N ALA A 112 0.03 -10.56 2.74
CA ALA A 112 0.70 -9.40 3.30
C ALA A 112 0.12 -8.07 2.80
N LEU A 113 0.44 -7.02 3.54
CA LEU A 113 0.18 -5.63 3.17
C LEU A 113 1.49 -4.85 3.18
N VAL A 114 1.72 -4.04 2.15
CA VAL A 114 2.65 -2.91 2.25
C VAL A 114 1.90 -1.79 2.97
N ASP A 115 2.45 -1.31 4.09
CA ASP A 115 1.86 -0.24 4.89
C ASP A 115 2.46 1.11 4.54
N PHE A 116 1.73 1.90 3.75
CA PHE A 116 2.18 3.24 3.35
C PHE A 116 2.11 4.27 4.48
N GLN A 117 1.55 3.93 5.64
CA GLN A 117 1.62 4.78 6.83
C GLN A 117 2.94 4.60 7.59
N ARG A 118 3.62 3.47 7.37
CA ARG A 118 4.86 3.10 8.06
C ARG A 118 6.03 3.08 7.08
N ILE A 119 6.54 4.27 6.81
CA ILE A 119 7.65 4.52 5.88
C ILE A 119 8.88 4.97 6.65
N THR A 120 10.05 4.52 6.21
CA THR A 120 11.32 5.05 6.67
C THR A 120 12.27 5.29 5.49
N SER A 121 13.33 6.05 5.75
CA SER A 121 14.44 6.28 4.83
C SER A 121 15.68 5.56 5.34
N VAL A 122 16.30 4.75 4.49
CA VAL A 122 17.57 4.09 4.79
C VAL A 122 18.69 4.77 4.02
N GLU A 123 19.75 5.19 4.70
CA GLU A 123 20.90 5.80 4.02
C GLU A 123 21.53 4.83 3.01
N TRP A 124 21.98 5.36 1.87
CA TRP A 124 22.50 4.53 0.78
C TRP A 124 23.69 3.64 1.19
N GLU A 125 24.55 4.13 2.08
CA GLU A 125 25.67 3.34 2.64
C GLU A 125 25.21 2.10 3.40
N THR A 126 24.02 2.16 3.98
CA THR A 126 23.37 1.04 4.68
C THR A 126 22.53 0.20 3.73
N ALA A 127 21.98 0.79 2.67
CA ALA A 127 21.17 0.10 1.68
C ALA A 127 21.92 -1.05 1.00
N GLY A 128 23.23 -0.90 0.75
CA GLY A 128 24.07 -1.98 0.19
C GLY A 128 24.30 -3.17 1.13
N LYS A 129 23.85 -3.10 2.39
CA LYS A 129 23.94 -4.18 3.38
C LYS A 129 22.60 -4.91 3.58
N LEU A 130 21.53 -4.41 2.96
CA LEU A 130 20.22 -5.04 3.05
C LEU A 130 20.22 -6.35 2.27
N GLU A 131 19.55 -7.34 2.82
CA GLU A 131 19.32 -8.61 2.13
C GLU A 131 18.09 -8.47 1.24
N VAL A 132 18.24 -8.67 -0.06
CA VAL A 132 17.11 -8.72 -0.99
C VAL A 132 16.54 -10.14 -0.97
N ILE A 133 15.32 -10.28 -0.44
CA ILE A 133 14.62 -11.57 -0.32
C ILE A 133 13.90 -11.92 -1.62
N ALA A 134 13.22 -10.93 -2.22
CA ALA A 134 12.34 -11.16 -3.36
C ALA A 134 12.08 -9.84 -4.10
N GLN A 135 11.37 -9.93 -5.23
CA GLN A 135 10.94 -8.79 -6.00
C GLN A 135 9.45 -8.90 -6.34
N LEU A 136 8.73 -7.78 -6.23
CA LEU A 136 7.37 -7.69 -6.73
C LEU A 136 7.39 -7.70 -8.26
N ARG A 137 6.58 -8.56 -8.88
CA ARG A 137 6.56 -8.75 -10.34
C ARG A 137 5.86 -7.61 -11.05
N HIS A 138 6.22 -7.36 -12.30
CA HIS A 138 5.39 -6.55 -13.19
C HIS A 138 4.04 -7.26 -13.48
N PRO A 139 2.90 -6.52 -13.52
CA PRO A 139 2.75 -5.07 -13.38
C PRO A 139 2.43 -4.61 -11.94
N PHE A 140 2.66 -5.46 -10.92
CA PHE A 140 2.28 -5.17 -9.54
C PHE A 140 3.15 -4.06 -8.93
N VAL A 141 4.41 -3.91 -9.37
CA VAL A 141 5.28 -2.78 -9.01
C VAL A 141 4.60 -1.46 -9.35
N GLU A 142 4.15 -1.29 -10.59
CA GLU A 142 3.51 -0.08 -11.06
C GLU A 142 2.20 0.18 -10.33
N GLN A 143 1.41 -0.87 -10.11
CA GLN A 143 0.16 -0.75 -9.36
C GLN A 143 0.39 -0.33 -7.90
N MET A 144 1.40 -0.90 -7.24
CA MET A 144 1.78 -0.53 -5.89
C MET A 144 2.20 0.94 -5.83
N MET A 145 3.04 1.38 -6.77
CA MET A 145 3.50 2.76 -6.83
C MET A 145 2.36 3.73 -7.11
N MET A 146 1.43 3.41 -8.02
CA MET A 146 0.23 4.22 -8.23
C MET A 146 -0.60 4.36 -6.95
N ARG A 147 -0.69 3.30 -6.15
CA ARG A 147 -1.41 3.34 -4.86
C ARG A 147 -0.68 4.15 -3.81
N PHE A 148 0.65 4.03 -3.75
CA PHE A 148 1.48 4.85 -2.88
C PHE A 148 1.34 6.33 -3.22
N VAL A 149 1.42 6.71 -4.50
CA VAL A 149 1.20 8.09 -4.96
C VAL A 149 -0.22 8.55 -4.63
N ALA A 150 -1.25 7.75 -4.88
CA ALA A 150 -2.62 8.09 -4.53
C ALA A 150 -2.85 8.27 -3.01
N TYR A 151 -2.04 7.61 -2.18
CA TYR A 151 -2.05 7.80 -0.73
C TYR A 151 -1.36 9.09 -0.31
N THR A 152 -0.17 9.36 -0.83
CA THR A 152 0.61 10.57 -0.48
C THR A 152 0.03 11.84 -1.10
N SER A 153 -0.68 11.73 -2.22
CA SER A 153 -1.40 12.83 -2.86
C SER A 153 -2.70 13.21 -2.14
N ARG A 154 -3.03 12.59 -0.99
CA ARG A 154 -4.15 13.01 -0.12
C ARG A 154 -3.85 14.33 0.61
N ILE A 155 -3.26 15.28 -0.09
CA ILE A 155 -3.32 16.68 0.27
C ILE A 155 -4.78 17.09 -0.01
N PRO A 156 -5.56 17.52 1.00
CA PRO A 156 -6.86 18.09 0.71
C PRO A 156 -6.62 19.29 -0.22
N SER A 157 -7.09 19.20 -1.46
CA SER A 157 -7.30 20.42 -2.25
C SER A 157 -8.44 21.14 -1.57
N ASP A 158 -8.26 22.40 -1.21
CA ASP A 158 -9.38 23.24 -0.79
C ASP A 158 -10.47 23.11 -1.85
N ARG A 159 -11.64 22.63 -1.42
CA ARG A 159 -12.80 22.59 -2.31
C ARG A 159 -13.10 24.04 -2.66
N VAL A 160 -13.38 24.30 -3.92
CA VAL A 160 -13.95 25.59 -4.30
C VAL A 160 -15.25 25.81 -3.53
N SER A 161 -15.56 27.07 -3.21
CA SER A 161 -16.83 27.38 -2.54
C SER A 161 -18.01 26.93 -3.40
N GLU A 162 -19.16 26.65 -2.79
CA GLU A 162 -20.39 26.29 -3.52
C GLU A 162 -20.75 27.36 -4.59
N GLU A 163 -20.45 28.63 -4.31
CA GLU A 163 -20.63 29.76 -5.24
C GLU A 163 -19.70 29.64 -6.46
N THR A 164 -18.43 29.28 -6.24
CA THR A 164 -17.44 29.08 -7.31
C THR A 164 -17.76 27.82 -8.12
N GLU A 165 -18.18 26.75 -7.45
CA GLU A 165 -18.66 25.52 -8.09
C GLU A 165 -19.86 25.80 -9.00
N THR A 166 -20.83 26.59 -8.52
CA THR A 166 -22.01 27.00 -9.31
C THR A 166 -21.60 27.80 -10.55
N SER A 167 -20.70 28.79 -10.39
CA SER A 167 -20.17 29.56 -11.52
C SER A 167 -19.46 28.68 -12.55
N TYR A 168 -18.68 27.69 -12.11
CA TYR A 168 -18.01 26.75 -13.02
C TYR A 168 -19.01 25.84 -13.74
N LEU A 169 -20.05 25.37 -13.04
CA LEU A 169 -21.09 24.55 -13.66
C LEU A 169 -21.87 25.34 -14.71
N GLU A 170 -22.20 26.60 -14.46
CA GLU A 170 -22.86 27.49 -15.43
C GLU A 170 -21.98 27.75 -16.66
N GLU A 171 -20.69 28.06 -16.46
CA GLU A 171 -19.74 28.27 -17.55
C GLU A 171 -19.58 27.01 -18.43
N LEU A 172 -19.39 25.85 -17.79
CA LEU A 172 -19.14 24.58 -18.48
C LEU A 172 -20.40 24.01 -19.14
N SER A 173 -21.60 24.33 -18.61
CA SER A 173 -22.87 23.92 -19.22
C SER A 173 -23.40 24.91 -20.27
N SER A 174 -22.83 26.12 -20.32
CA SER A 174 -23.15 27.14 -21.33
C SER A 174 -22.83 26.60 -22.73
N GLY A 175 -23.86 26.44 -23.56
CA GLY A 175 -23.75 25.91 -24.94
C GLY A 175 -23.77 24.39 -25.07
N MET A 176 -23.90 23.64 -23.96
CA MET A 176 -24.03 22.17 -23.98
C MET A 176 -25.47 21.67 -23.79
N LEU A 177 -26.42 22.57 -23.51
CA LEU A 177 -27.84 22.29 -23.52
C LEU A 177 -28.51 23.07 -24.68
N PRO A 178 -29.41 22.43 -25.45
CA PRO A 178 -30.14 23.08 -26.54
C PRO A 178 -31.07 24.21 -26.08
#